data_AF-A0A955EI63-F1
#
_entry.id   AF-A0A955EI63-F1
#
_cell.length_a   1.000
_cell.length_b   1.000
_cell.length_c   1.000
_cell.angle_alpha   90.00
_cell.angle_beta   90.00
_cell.angle_gamma   90.00
#
_symmetry.space_group_name_H-M   'P 1'
#
loop_
_entity.id
_entity.type
_entity.pdbx_description
1 polymer ?
#
loop_
_entity_poly.entity_id
_entity_poly.type
_entity_poly.pdbx_seq_one_letter_code
_entity_poly.pdbx_strand_id
1 'polypeptide(L)'
;MTADGIDGFLSGNHGDRDAIARMLLRNEAQIRRRIAGKLSANVRSVFDSQEIMSTVLRRMDKYVLEGGYSVHTEAQFWSLVQRLISNAIIDKARVVNRLRTTENEDRLIAQALLGHMDAAASDDEDLRRLLRRVIQILPDDLNQEILWMWLKGNSHTAIARSLGLTPDAARKRWQRIRDDLSRDFLTDEA
;
A
#
# COMPACT_ATOMS: atom_id res chain seq x y z
N MET A 1 30.52 -5.27 18.45
CA MET A 1 29.79 -5.80 17.28
C MET A 1 30.53 -7.09 16.91
N THR A 2 30.07 -8.22 17.43
CA THR A 2 30.80 -9.50 17.38
C THR A 2 30.59 -10.22 16.05
N ALA A 3 31.63 -10.96 15.64
CA ALA A 3 31.79 -11.63 14.35
C ALA A 3 30.80 -12.78 14.05
N ASP A 4 29.78 -13.00 14.88
CA ASP A 4 28.72 -14.02 14.70
C ASP A 4 27.64 -13.61 13.65
N GLY A 5 27.75 -12.43 13.05
CA GLY A 5 26.69 -11.86 12.21
C GLY A 5 26.66 -12.34 10.76
N ILE A 6 27.66 -13.10 10.29
CA ILE A 6 27.97 -13.25 8.86
C ILE A 6 27.81 -14.69 8.33
N ASP A 7 27.86 -15.72 9.17
CA ASP A 7 27.95 -17.11 8.68
C ASP A 7 26.61 -17.72 8.20
N GLY A 8 25.55 -16.92 8.15
CA GLY A 8 24.22 -17.34 7.73
C GLY A 8 23.74 -16.74 6.41
N PHE A 9 24.60 -16.22 5.51
CA PHE A 9 24.17 -15.68 4.21
C PHE A 9 23.89 -16.79 3.17
N LEU A 10 22.84 -17.54 3.48
CA LEU A 10 21.87 -18.31 2.68
C LEU A 10 22.14 -18.66 1.21
N SER A 11 21.87 -19.94 0.94
CA SER A 11 21.62 -20.55 -0.36
C SER A 11 20.38 -21.47 -0.29
N GLY A 12 19.32 -21.18 -1.06
CA GLY A 12 18.35 -22.15 -1.59
C GLY A 12 17.02 -22.38 -0.86
N ASN A 13 15.97 -21.70 -1.35
CA ASN A 13 14.53 -22.00 -1.45
C ASN A 13 13.62 -22.24 -0.22
N HIS A 14 14.03 -22.90 0.87
CA HIS A 14 13.20 -22.97 2.10
C HIS A 14 13.96 -22.49 3.34
N GLY A 15 15.27 -22.72 3.39
CA GLY A 15 16.15 -22.08 4.37
C GLY A 15 16.17 -20.55 4.22
N ASP A 16 15.91 -20.05 3.00
CA ASP A 16 16.01 -18.64 2.66
C ASP A 16 14.88 -17.80 3.25
N ARG A 17 13.63 -18.29 3.14
CA ARG A 17 12.45 -17.58 3.65
C ARG A 17 12.50 -17.41 5.17
N ASP A 18 12.79 -18.49 5.90
CA ASP A 18 12.85 -18.47 7.36
C ASP A 18 14.01 -17.61 7.86
N ALA A 19 15.15 -17.65 7.18
CA ALA A 19 16.29 -16.85 7.58
C ALA A 19 16.09 -15.35 7.27
N ILE A 20 15.43 -15.02 6.16
CA ILE A 20 15.00 -13.64 5.87
C ILE A 20 13.98 -13.16 6.91
N ALA A 21 13.02 -14.01 7.28
CA ALA A 21 12.07 -13.70 8.35
C ALA A 21 12.81 -13.44 9.67
N ARG A 22 13.78 -14.29 10.06
CA ARG A 22 14.63 -14.06 11.23
C ARG A 22 15.42 -12.76 11.14
N MET A 23 15.99 -12.43 9.99
CA MET A 23 16.70 -11.16 9.78
C MET A 23 15.77 -9.96 9.92
N LEU A 24 14.57 -10.02 9.35
CA LEU A 24 13.57 -8.95 9.46
C LEU A 24 13.11 -8.76 10.91
N LEU A 25 12.79 -9.85 11.62
CA LEU A 25 12.36 -9.82 13.02
C LEU A 25 13.47 -9.30 13.94
N ARG A 26 14.71 -9.78 13.75
CA ARG A 26 15.88 -9.32 14.53
C ARG A 26 16.13 -7.81 14.36
N ASN A 27 15.80 -7.25 13.20
CA ASN A 27 16.04 -5.85 12.87
C ASN A 27 14.76 -4.99 12.93
N GLU A 28 13.62 -5.52 13.41
CA GLU A 28 12.32 -4.86 13.35
C GLU A 28 12.35 -3.45 13.94
N ALA A 29 12.89 -3.28 15.15
CA ALA A 29 12.95 -1.98 15.81
C ALA A 29 13.76 -0.94 15.01
N GLN A 30 14.86 -1.37 14.38
CA GLN A 30 15.68 -0.49 13.54
C GLN A 30 14.94 -0.13 12.25
N ILE A 31 14.26 -1.09 11.63
CA ILE A 31 13.45 -0.88 10.42
C ILE A 31 12.31 0.09 10.72
N ARG A 32 11.56 -0.13 11.81
CA ARG A 32 10.47 0.75 12.25
C ARG A 32 10.94 2.16 12.54
N ARG A 33 12.10 2.34 13.19
CA ARG A 33 12.69 3.67 13.41
C ARG A 33 13.02 4.37 12.09
N ARG A 34 13.58 3.64 11.10
CA ARG A 34 13.85 4.18 9.76
C ARG A 34 12.56 4.57 9.02
N ILE A 35 11.51 3.76 9.14
CA ILE A 35 10.19 4.07 8.58
C ILE A 35 9.65 5.35 9.21
N ALA A 36 9.61 5.43 10.54
CA ALA A 36 9.09 6.60 11.26
C ALA A 36 9.81 7.89 10.88
N GLY A 37 11.14 7.84 10.70
CA GLY A 37 11.94 8.99 10.23
C GLY A 37 11.68 9.41 8.79
N LYS A 38 11.07 8.55 7.95
CA LYS A 38 10.75 8.83 6.54
C LYS A 38 9.29 9.20 6.31
N LEU A 39 8.41 8.94 7.27
CA LEU A 39 7.00 9.31 7.19
C LEU A 39 6.82 10.82 7.38
N SER A 40 6.29 11.49 6.36
CA SER A 40 5.84 12.88 6.47
C SER A 40 4.61 12.97 7.38
N ALA A 41 4.35 14.15 7.97
CA ALA A 41 3.18 14.37 8.83
C ALA A 41 1.86 13.99 8.14
N ASN A 42 1.75 14.27 6.84
CA ASN A 42 0.56 13.96 6.05
C ASN A 42 0.30 12.46 5.89
N VAL A 43 1.35 11.66 5.70
CA VAL A 43 1.21 10.20 5.60
C VAL A 43 1.00 9.60 6.98
N ARG A 44 1.69 10.13 8.00
CA ARG A 44 1.64 9.66 9.38
C ARG A 44 0.26 9.81 10.03
N SER A 45 -0.56 10.76 9.59
CA SER A 45 -1.93 10.89 10.11
C SER A 45 -2.84 9.74 9.70
N VAL A 46 -2.49 9.02 8.62
CA VAL A 46 -3.32 7.97 8.03
C VAL A 46 -2.69 6.57 8.20
N PHE A 47 -1.37 6.51 8.12
CA PHE A 47 -0.61 5.26 8.10
C PHE A 47 0.57 5.35 9.06
N ASP A 48 0.66 4.38 9.97
CA ASP A 48 1.67 4.35 11.00
C ASP A 48 2.94 3.57 10.55
N SER A 49 3.94 3.49 11.44
CA SER A 49 5.17 2.74 11.14
C SER A 49 4.95 1.23 11.02
N GLN A 50 3.96 0.68 11.72
CA GLN A 50 3.67 -0.75 11.79
C GLN A 50 3.00 -1.26 10.53
N GLU A 51 2.12 -0.47 9.93
CA GLU A 51 1.45 -0.82 8.68
C GLU A 51 2.43 -0.82 7.50
N ILE A 52 3.35 0.16 7.45
CA ILE A 52 4.43 0.17 6.46
C ILE A 52 5.35 -1.03 6.67
N MET A 53 5.69 -1.37 7.92
CA MET A 53 6.47 -2.57 8.23
C MET A 53 5.77 -3.83 7.73
N SER A 54 4.46 -3.96 7.96
CA SER A 54 3.65 -5.08 7.45
C SER A 54 3.67 -5.16 5.92
N THR A 55 3.67 -4.02 5.23
CA THR A 55 3.81 -3.97 3.77
C THR A 55 5.20 -4.41 3.31
N VAL A 56 6.26 -4.01 4.01
CA VAL A 56 7.64 -4.44 3.72
C VAL A 56 7.78 -5.94 3.90
N LEU A 57 7.24 -6.51 4.99
CA LEU A 57 7.26 -7.95 5.26
C LEU A 57 6.58 -8.74 4.12
N ARG A 58 5.35 -8.35 3.73
CA ARG A 58 4.62 -9.02 2.63
C ARG A 58 5.34 -8.93 1.30
N ARG A 59 5.94 -7.77 0.99
CA ARG A 59 6.70 -7.61 -0.26
C ARG A 59 7.96 -8.45 -0.25
N MET A 60 8.70 -8.48 0.86
CA MET A 60 9.87 -9.34 1.01
C MET A 60 9.48 -10.81 0.84
N ASP A 61 8.41 -11.25 1.50
CA ASP A 61 7.91 -12.62 1.38
C ASP A 61 7.60 -12.99 -0.07
N LYS A 62 6.90 -12.11 -0.79
CA LYS A 62 6.63 -12.27 -2.22
C LYS A 62 7.91 -12.35 -3.07
N TYR A 63 8.87 -11.45 -2.84
CA TYR A 63 10.15 -11.44 -3.56
C TYR A 63 10.94 -12.75 -3.39
N VAL A 64 10.85 -13.36 -2.21
CA VAL A 64 11.50 -14.64 -1.91
C VAL A 64 10.77 -15.78 -2.61
N LEU A 65 9.44 -15.83 -2.54
CA LEU A 65 8.63 -16.87 -3.18
C LEU A 65 8.75 -16.86 -4.71
N GLU A 66 8.91 -15.69 -5.32
CA GLU A 66 9.07 -15.55 -6.79
C GLU A 66 10.49 -15.87 -7.27
N GLY A 67 11.41 -16.30 -6.38
CA GLY A 67 12.80 -16.63 -6.74
C GLY A 67 13.63 -15.40 -7.12
N GLY A 68 13.13 -14.19 -6.89
CA GLY A 68 13.79 -12.92 -7.20
C GLY A 68 14.87 -12.51 -6.19
N TYR A 69 15.34 -13.44 -5.37
CA TYR A 69 16.20 -13.14 -4.22
C TYR A 69 17.64 -13.62 -4.43
N SER A 70 18.57 -12.68 -4.46
CA SER A 70 20.02 -12.92 -4.35
C SER A 70 20.61 -11.84 -3.44
N VAL A 71 20.37 -11.98 -2.14
CA VAL A 71 21.07 -11.18 -1.13
C VAL A 71 22.09 -12.08 -0.48
N HIS A 72 23.34 -11.77 -0.74
CA HIS A 72 24.51 -12.52 -0.28
C HIS A 72 25.30 -11.76 0.80
N THR A 73 24.91 -10.49 1.08
CA THR A 73 25.57 -9.66 2.08
C THR A 73 24.58 -8.81 2.87
N GLU A 74 24.99 -8.38 4.06
CA GLU A 74 24.17 -7.50 4.91
C GLU A 74 23.86 -6.16 4.23
N ALA A 75 24.82 -5.64 3.45
CA ALA A 75 24.63 -4.41 2.68
C ALA A 75 23.53 -4.58 1.62
N GLN A 76 23.49 -5.73 0.93
CA GLN A 76 22.44 -6.05 -0.03
C GLN A 76 21.08 -6.20 0.65
N PHE A 77 21.02 -6.81 1.84
CA PHE A 77 19.80 -6.91 2.65
C PHE A 77 19.25 -5.52 2.98
N TRP A 78 20.08 -4.65 3.54
CA TRP A 78 19.68 -3.30 3.91
C TRP A 78 19.29 -2.45 2.71
N SER A 79 19.96 -2.60 1.58
CA SER A 79 19.59 -1.93 0.32
C SER A 79 18.20 -2.35 -0.15
N LEU A 80 17.92 -3.67 -0.14
CA LEU A 80 16.61 -4.19 -0.51
C LEU A 80 15.52 -3.69 0.45
N VAL A 81 15.73 -3.81 1.76
CA VAL A 81 14.80 -3.31 2.78
C VAL A 81 14.55 -1.81 2.61
N GLN A 82 15.59 -1.02 2.38
CA GLN A 82 15.46 0.41 2.15
C GLN A 82 14.64 0.72 0.90
N ARG A 83 14.83 -0.03 -0.20
CA ARG A 83 14.03 0.09 -1.42
C ARG A 83 12.56 -0.26 -1.16
N LEU A 84 12.29 -1.34 -0.43
CA LEU A 84 10.92 -1.74 -0.08
C LEU A 84 10.21 -0.70 0.79
N ILE A 85 10.92 -0.15 1.80
CA ILE A 85 10.41 0.94 2.64
C ILE A 85 10.09 2.16 1.79
N SER A 86 11.04 2.63 0.97
CA SER A 86 10.83 3.80 0.13
C SER A 86 9.64 3.63 -0.80
N ASN A 87 9.54 2.46 -1.47
CA ASN A 87 8.42 2.17 -2.35
C ASN A 87 7.09 2.13 -1.59
N ALA A 88 7.04 1.50 -0.42
CA ALA A 88 5.83 1.44 0.40
C ALA A 88 5.38 2.84 0.85
N ILE A 89 6.31 3.69 1.29
CA ILE A 89 5.99 5.07 1.69
C ILE A 89 5.51 5.89 0.49
N ILE A 90 6.19 5.83 -0.66
CA ILE A 90 5.78 6.53 -1.88
C ILE A 90 4.37 6.11 -2.30
N ASP A 91 4.10 4.80 -2.24
CA ASP A 91 2.81 4.22 -2.59
C ASP A 91 1.67 4.75 -1.72
N LYS A 92 1.91 4.87 -0.41
CA LYS A 92 0.94 5.41 0.54
C LYS A 92 0.80 6.93 0.42
N ALA A 93 1.91 7.63 0.22
CA ALA A 93 1.92 9.07 -0.02
C ALA A 93 1.10 9.47 -1.25
N ARG A 94 1.19 8.68 -2.34
CA ARG A 94 0.37 8.90 -3.54
C ARG A 94 -1.12 8.81 -3.24
N VAL A 95 -1.55 7.81 -2.46
CA VAL A 95 -2.96 7.64 -2.06
C VAL A 95 -3.44 8.83 -1.24
N VAL A 96 -2.73 9.19 -0.17
CA VAL A 96 -3.11 10.33 0.68
C VAL A 96 -3.11 11.63 -0.10
N ASN A 97 -2.08 11.88 -0.91
CA ASN A 97 -2.00 13.09 -1.72
C ASN A 97 -3.14 13.15 -2.73
N ARG A 98 -3.44 12.04 -3.41
CA ARG A 98 -4.56 11.96 -4.35
C ARG A 98 -5.87 12.35 -3.68
N LEU A 99 -6.18 11.78 -2.51
CA LEU A 99 -7.41 12.09 -1.79
C LEU A 99 -7.48 13.55 -1.35
N ARG A 100 -6.35 14.12 -0.88
CA ARG A 100 -6.30 15.50 -0.39
C ARG A 100 -6.33 16.56 -1.49
N THR A 101 -5.74 16.29 -2.66
CA THR A 101 -5.68 17.25 -3.76
C THR A 101 -6.77 17.03 -4.80
N THR A 102 -7.69 16.08 -4.59
CA THR A 102 -8.79 15.87 -5.52
C THR A 102 -9.79 17.00 -5.39
N GLU A 103 -9.96 17.73 -6.48
CA GLU A 103 -10.93 18.82 -6.63
C GLU A 103 -12.09 18.40 -7.55
N ASN A 104 -13.09 19.26 -7.69
CA ASN A 104 -14.27 19.09 -8.54
C ASN A 104 -15.22 17.97 -8.04
N GLU A 105 -15.93 17.34 -8.97
CA GLU A 105 -16.98 16.35 -8.68
C GLU A 105 -16.49 15.10 -7.94
N ASP A 106 -15.18 14.82 -7.96
CA ASP A 106 -14.57 13.69 -7.26
C ASP A 106 -14.27 14.02 -5.77
N ARG A 107 -14.40 15.29 -5.36
CA ARG A 107 -14.02 15.78 -4.02
C ARG A 107 -14.80 15.11 -2.89
N LEU A 108 -16.11 14.92 -3.05
CA LEU A 108 -16.96 14.37 -1.99
C LEU A 108 -16.52 12.95 -1.60
N ILE A 109 -16.24 12.11 -2.61
CA ILE A 109 -15.79 10.74 -2.39
C ILE A 109 -14.37 10.73 -1.84
N ALA A 110 -13.50 11.62 -2.34
CA ALA A 110 -12.15 11.73 -1.82
C ALA A 110 -12.13 12.12 -0.33
N GLN A 111 -13.02 13.02 0.08
CA GLN A 111 -13.20 13.43 1.48
C GLN A 111 -13.79 12.30 2.33
N ALA A 112 -14.83 11.61 1.86
CA ALA A 112 -15.44 10.49 2.59
C ALA A 112 -14.42 9.35 2.80
N LEU A 113 -13.71 8.95 1.75
CA LEU A 113 -12.65 7.92 1.85
C LEU A 113 -11.54 8.35 2.80
N LEU A 114 -11.09 9.61 2.72
CA LEU A 114 -10.06 10.12 3.63
C LEU A 114 -10.55 10.14 5.08
N GLY A 115 -11.79 10.56 5.34
CA GLY A 115 -12.39 10.58 6.67
C GLY A 115 -12.49 9.17 7.28
N HIS A 116 -12.94 8.19 6.50
CA HIS A 116 -12.96 6.79 6.93
C HIS A 116 -11.56 6.24 7.17
N MET A 117 -10.57 6.61 6.34
CA MET A 117 -9.18 6.19 6.54
C MET A 117 -8.56 6.82 7.79
N ASP A 118 -8.82 8.10 8.06
CA ASP A 118 -8.34 8.79 9.26
C ASP A 118 -8.97 8.18 10.53
N ALA A 119 -10.27 7.86 10.49
CA ALA A 119 -10.94 7.15 11.58
C ALA A 119 -10.36 5.75 11.81
N ALA A 120 -10.04 5.05 10.72
CA ALA A 120 -9.46 3.71 10.74
C ALA A 120 -7.95 3.67 11.06
N ALA A 121 -7.24 4.79 10.96
CA ALA A 121 -5.77 4.84 11.12
C ALA A 121 -5.28 4.40 12.51
N SER A 122 -6.18 4.39 13.50
CA SER A 122 -5.87 4.00 14.87
C SER A 122 -5.99 2.50 15.12
N ASP A 123 -6.64 1.74 14.23
CA ASP A 123 -6.90 0.31 14.39
C ASP A 123 -6.83 -0.45 13.04
N ASP A 124 -5.92 -1.41 12.95
CA ASP A 124 -5.76 -2.30 11.79
C ASP A 124 -7.09 -3.00 11.41
N GLU A 125 -7.96 -3.31 12.36
CA GLU A 125 -9.25 -3.96 12.10
C GLU A 125 -10.25 -3.00 11.43
N ASP A 126 -10.23 -1.71 11.78
CA ASP A 126 -11.07 -0.71 11.15
C ASP A 126 -10.64 -0.46 9.70
N LEU A 127 -9.33 -0.43 9.44
CA LEU A 127 -8.81 -0.32 8.08
C LEU A 127 -9.20 -1.55 7.24
N ARG A 128 -9.13 -2.75 7.82
CA ARG A 128 -9.60 -3.98 7.17
C ARG A 128 -11.10 -3.94 6.90
N ARG A 129 -11.91 -3.41 7.83
CA ARG A 129 -13.36 -3.24 7.65
C ARG A 129 -13.67 -2.28 6.50
N LEU A 130 -12.98 -1.14 6.43
CA LEU A 130 -13.09 -0.20 5.32
C LEU A 130 -12.77 -0.85 3.98
N LEU A 131 -11.66 -1.59 3.89
CA LEU A 131 -11.27 -2.30 2.67
C LEU A 131 -12.31 -3.35 2.25
N ARG A 132 -12.82 -4.16 3.20
CA ARG A 132 -13.88 -5.13 2.92
C ARG A 132 -15.16 -4.45 2.42
N ARG A 133 -15.52 -3.31 3.00
CA ARG A 133 -16.67 -2.51 2.59
C ARG A 133 -16.51 -1.99 1.15
N VAL A 134 -15.36 -1.42 0.81
CA VAL A 134 -15.08 -0.98 -0.58
C VAL A 134 -15.19 -2.14 -1.58
N ILE A 135 -14.67 -3.32 -1.24
CA ILE A 135 -14.77 -4.53 -2.08
C ILE A 135 -16.24 -4.97 -2.25
N GLN A 136 -17.04 -4.89 -1.18
CA GLN A 136 -18.47 -5.22 -1.23
C GLN A 136 -19.27 -4.23 -2.09
N ILE A 137 -18.95 -2.94 -2.03
CA ILE A 137 -19.58 -1.90 -2.86
C ILE A 137 -19.20 -2.09 -4.33
N LEU A 138 -17.94 -2.43 -4.60
CA LEU A 138 -17.39 -2.59 -5.94
C LEU A 138 -17.01 -4.06 -6.21
N PRO A 139 -17.97 -4.98 -6.39
CA PRO A 139 -17.67 -6.39 -6.59
C PRO A 139 -17.00 -6.70 -7.94
N ASP A 140 -17.05 -5.77 -8.90
CA ASP A 140 -16.39 -5.91 -10.21
C ASP A 140 -14.87 -5.63 -10.08
N ASP A 141 -14.06 -6.66 -10.31
CA ASP A 141 -12.58 -6.60 -10.25
C ASP A 141 -12.02 -5.45 -11.10
N LEU A 142 -12.61 -5.20 -12.26
CA LEU A 142 -12.17 -4.12 -13.15
C LEU A 142 -12.42 -2.73 -12.53
N ASN A 143 -13.52 -2.56 -11.80
CA ASN A 143 -13.81 -1.31 -11.10
C ASN A 143 -12.90 -1.12 -9.87
N GLN A 144 -12.58 -2.21 -9.15
CA GLN A 144 -11.59 -2.17 -8.06
C GLN A 144 -10.22 -1.74 -8.59
N GLU A 145 -9.79 -2.29 -9.73
CA GLU A 145 -8.52 -1.92 -10.35
C GLU A 145 -8.53 -0.45 -10.82
N ILE A 146 -9.62 0.03 -11.42
CA ILE A 146 -9.77 1.45 -11.79
C ILE A 146 -9.64 2.35 -10.55
N LEU A 147 -10.32 2.03 -9.45
CA LEU A 147 -10.22 2.79 -8.20
C LEU A 147 -8.77 2.79 -7.68
N TRP A 148 -8.13 1.63 -7.66
CA TRP A 148 -6.75 1.51 -7.20
C TRP A 148 -5.77 2.32 -8.04
N MET A 149 -5.86 2.23 -9.37
CA MET A 149 -5.03 3.01 -10.28
C MET A 149 -5.29 4.52 -10.10
N TRP A 150 -6.54 4.94 -9.90
CA TRP A 150 -6.87 6.34 -9.62
C TRP A 150 -6.26 6.81 -8.30
N LEU A 151 -6.36 6.02 -7.22
CA LEU A 151 -5.73 6.30 -5.92
C LEU A 151 -4.20 6.39 -6.03
N LYS A 152 -3.60 5.66 -6.96
CA LYS A 152 -2.16 5.75 -7.29
C LYS A 152 -1.78 7.01 -8.07
N GLY A 153 -2.74 7.86 -8.41
CA GLY A 153 -2.53 9.13 -9.11
C GLY A 153 -2.54 9.01 -10.63
N ASN A 154 -2.99 7.88 -11.19
CA ASN A 154 -3.13 7.75 -12.65
C ASN A 154 -4.33 8.59 -13.14
N SER A 155 -4.18 9.21 -14.31
CA SER A 155 -5.30 9.88 -15.00
C SER A 155 -6.24 8.86 -15.64
N HIS A 156 -7.51 9.23 -15.86
CA HIS A 156 -8.47 8.34 -16.54
C HIS A 156 -7.98 7.88 -17.91
N THR A 157 -7.27 8.73 -18.65
CA THR A 157 -6.68 8.36 -19.95
C THR A 157 -5.57 7.31 -19.80
N ALA A 158 -4.74 7.42 -18.76
CA ALA A 158 -3.70 6.42 -18.48
C ALA A 158 -4.30 5.09 -18.03
N ILE A 159 -5.34 5.14 -17.19
CA ILE A 159 -6.10 3.97 -16.74
C ILE A 159 -6.75 3.26 -17.94
N ALA A 160 -7.43 4.01 -18.81
CA ALA A 160 -8.05 3.46 -20.02
C ALA A 160 -7.04 2.70 -20.86
N ARG A 161 -5.88 3.31 -21.13
CA ARG A 161 -4.78 2.67 -21.89
C ARG A 161 -4.27 1.41 -21.21
N SER A 162 -4.04 1.46 -19.90
CA SER A 162 -3.48 0.33 -19.14
C SER A 162 -4.42 -0.88 -19.10
N LEU A 163 -5.73 -0.64 -19.12
CA LEU A 163 -6.76 -1.67 -19.02
C LEU A 163 -7.34 -2.07 -20.38
N GLY A 164 -6.79 -1.56 -21.48
CA GLY A 164 -7.31 -1.84 -22.83
C GLY A 164 -8.73 -1.30 -23.07
N LEU A 165 -9.13 -0.25 -22.36
CA LEU A 165 -10.44 0.39 -22.47
C LEU A 165 -10.38 1.63 -23.38
N THR A 166 -11.52 2.00 -23.93
CA THR A 166 -11.69 3.34 -24.52
C THR A 166 -11.78 4.40 -23.41
N PRO A 167 -11.37 5.67 -23.66
CA PRO A 167 -11.50 6.75 -22.68
C PRO A 167 -12.94 6.92 -22.15
N ASP A 168 -13.94 6.78 -23.02
CA ASP A 168 -15.35 6.88 -22.65
C ASP A 168 -15.81 5.72 -21.76
N ALA A 169 -15.34 4.49 -22.05
CA ALA A 169 -15.65 3.34 -21.20
C ALA A 169 -15.04 3.49 -19.80
N ALA A 170 -13.80 3.96 -19.71
CA ALA A 170 -13.16 4.26 -18.43
C ALA A 170 -13.89 5.37 -17.66
N ARG A 171 -14.33 6.44 -18.35
CA ARG A 171 -15.10 7.54 -17.73
C ARG A 171 -16.46 7.09 -17.21
N LYS A 172 -17.20 6.28 -17.99
CA LYS A 172 -18.49 5.72 -17.55
C LYS A 172 -18.33 4.79 -16.35
N ARG A 173 -17.26 3.98 -16.32
CA ARG A 173 -16.94 3.13 -15.17
C ARG A 173 -16.57 3.95 -13.94
N TRP A 174 -15.76 5.00 -14.11
CA TRP A 174 -15.44 5.93 -13.02
C TRP A 174 -16.68 6.59 -12.43
N GLN A 175 -17.61 7.06 -13.28
CA GLN A 175 -18.87 7.62 -12.81
C GLN A 175 -19.66 6.61 -11.96
N ARG A 176 -19.76 5.36 -12.42
CA ARG A 176 -20.45 4.31 -11.65
C ARG A 176 -19.77 4.02 -10.31
N ILE A 177 -18.45 3.87 -10.30
CA ILE A 177 -17.65 3.69 -9.07
C ILE A 177 -17.98 4.81 -8.09
N ARG A 178 -18.01 6.05 -8.58
CA ARG A 178 -18.32 7.22 -7.76
C ARG A 178 -19.72 7.16 -7.19
N ASP A 179 -20.71 6.85 -8.01
CA ASP A 179 -22.11 6.80 -7.60
C ASP A 179 -22.34 5.69 -6.56
N ASP A 180 -21.72 4.53 -6.74
CA ASP A 180 -21.82 3.39 -5.83
C ASP A 180 -21.13 3.69 -4.48
N LEU A 181 -19.92 4.26 -4.49
CA LEU A 181 -19.22 4.66 -3.27
C LEU A 181 -19.94 5.81 -2.55
N SER A 182 -20.47 6.78 -3.28
CA SER A 182 -21.21 7.91 -2.69
C SER A 182 -22.49 7.45 -2.03
N ARG A 183 -23.24 6.55 -2.69
CA ARG A 183 -24.48 5.99 -2.12
C ARG A 183 -24.21 5.28 -0.80
N ASP A 184 -23.11 4.56 -0.68
CA ASP A 184 -22.84 3.78 0.53
C ASP A 184 -22.21 4.65 1.64
N PHE A 185 -21.19 5.45 1.33
CA PHE A 185 -20.46 6.22 2.33
C PHE A 185 -21.17 7.49 2.79
N LEU A 186 -21.97 8.15 1.94
CA LEU A 186 -22.65 9.41 2.31
C LEU A 186 -24.04 9.19 2.93
N THR A 187 -24.61 7.98 2.82
CA THR A 187 -25.91 7.65 3.44
C THR A 187 -25.75 7.17 4.88
N ASP A 188 -24.54 6.75 5.28
CA ASP A 188 -24.21 6.31 6.64
C ASP A 188 -23.90 7.45 7.63
N GLU A 189 -23.81 8.71 7.16
CA GLU A 189 -23.61 9.89 8.01
C GLU A 189 -24.94 10.56 8.46
N ALA A 190 -26.10 9.93 8.21
CA ALA A 190 -27.43 10.42 8.58
C ALA A 190 -28.09 9.55 9.66
#